data_AF-A0A915JPJ2-F1
#
_entry.id   AF-A0A915JPJ2-F1
#
_cell.length_a   1.000
_cell.length_b   1.000
_cell.length_c   1.000
_cell.angle_alpha   90.00
_cell.angle_beta   90.00
_cell.angle_gamma   90.00
#
_symmetry.space_group_name_H-M   'P 1'
#
loop_
_entity.id
_entity.type
_entity.pdbx_description
1 polymer ?
#
loop_
_entity_poly.entity_id
_entity_poly.type
_entity_poly.pdbx_seq_one_letter_code
_entity_poly.pdbx_strand_id
1 'polypeptide(L)'
;MDNFFTSIPLAEKLLAERTYVVGTIRPKRYAIPNDFVDDEASSCIYHKNLSLTKFQTKKEKKIFLLSTKHSPLMECDPENGQPKVLQDYNLAKGGVGAFDHLLNCYTTKQISNRWLMRIFYWTLDAAAYNAFILFTKKNDNFTNNSLGRALFLSDLACELMKPLQERRASSNHWYAVSCGQFLDCAKKMQDKFSGSWRPDAPECRRAARPSGSVKRVRCALCPSKLDRKTKTYCIKCKKPVCTKHCTNTIVCTLCKK
;
A
#
# COMPACT_ATOMS: atom_id res chain seq x y z
N MET A 1 -17.09 -18.91 3.69
CA MET A 1 -16.14 -19.57 4.62
C MET A 1 -15.47 -20.74 3.92
N ASP A 2 -14.19 -20.94 4.15
CA ASP A 2 -13.45 -22.08 3.59
C ASP A 2 -13.72 -23.38 4.38
N ASN A 3 -13.49 -24.51 3.72
CA ASN A 3 -13.65 -25.88 4.20
C ASN A 3 -13.02 -26.16 5.58
N PHE A 4 -11.94 -25.44 5.92
CA PHE A 4 -11.26 -25.62 7.19
C PHE A 4 -12.10 -25.11 8.37
N PHE A 5 -12.90 -24.07 8.15
CA PHE A 5 -13.66 -23.37 9.19
C PHE A 5 -15.14 -23.75 9.21
N THR A 6 -15.62 -24.54 8.25
CA THR A 6 -17.03 -24.87 8.10
C THR A 6 -17.38 -26.18 8.81
N SER A 7 -18.42 -26.11 9.65
CA SER A 7 -19.01 -27.28 10.30
C SER A 7 -20.50 -27.07 10.53
N ILE A 8 -21.26 -28.18 10.56
CA ILE A 8 -22.70 -28.14 10.82
C ILE A 8 -23.00 -27.54 12.21
N PRO A 9 -22.34 -27.97 13.31
CA PRO A 9 -22.61 -27.41 14.63
C PRO A 9 -22.28 -25.92 14.72
N LEU A 10 -21.22 -25.46 14.04
CA LEU A 10 -20.88 -24.04 14.01
C LEU A 10 -21.93 -23.23 13.25
N ALA A 11 -22.42 -23.75 12.12
CA ALA A 11 -23.45 -23.07 11.33
C ALA A 11 -24.77 -22.92 12.12
N GLU A 12 -25.17 -23.93 12.89
CA GLU A 12 -26.34 -23.85 13.78
C GLU A 12 -26.15 -22.79 14.87
N LYS A 13 -24.98 -22.77 15.53
CA LYS A 13 -24.66 -21.79 16.56
C LYS A 13 -24.66 -20.36 16.02
N LEU A 14 -24.00 -20.13 14.89
CA LEU A 14 -23.94 -18.80 14.26
C LEU A 14 -25.33 -18.32 13.82
N LEU A 15 -26.18 -19.23 13.36
CA LEU A 15 -27.56 -18.89 13.02
C LEU A 15 -28.36 -18.45 14.26
N ALA A 16 -28.17 -19.11 15.41
CA ALA A 16 -28.77 -18.68 16.67
C ALA A 16 -28.31 -17.27 17.09
N GLU A 17 -27.07 -16.91 16.76
CA GLU A 17 -26.49 -15.56 16.94
C GLU A 17 -26.81 -14.59 15.79
N ARG A 18 -27.81 -14.89 14.94
CA ARG A 18 -28.25 -14.07 13.80
C ARG A 18 -27.15 -13.79 12.75
N THR A 19 -26.19 -14.72 12.62
CA THR A 19 -25.11 -14.65 11.64
C THR A 19 -25.28 -15.74 10.59
N TYR A 20 -25.50 -15.35 9.34
CA TYR A 20 -25.60 -16.30 8.23
C TYR A 20 -24.23 -16.81 7.79
N VAL A 21 -24.20 -18.09 7.44
CA VAL A 21 -23.00 -18.79 6.97
C VAL A 21 -23.23 -19.31 5.56
N VAL A 22 -22.22 -19.12 4.71
CA VAL A 22 -22.11 -19.79 3.42
C VAL A 22 -20.66 -20.24 3.29
N GLY A 23 -20.44 -21.52 3.00
CA GLY A 23 -19.09 -22.03 2.85
C GLY A 23 -19.03 -23.43 2.27
N THR A 24 -17.85 -23.78 1.78
CA THR A 24 -17.60 -25.13 1.28
C THR A 24 -17.47 -26.10 2.44
N ILE A 25 -17.90 -27.36 2.28
CA ILE A 25 -17.79 -28.38 3.32
C ILE A 25 -17.16 -29.66 2.75
N ARG A 26 -16.38 -30.38 3.56
CA ARG A 26 -15.85 -31.70 3.17
C ARG A 26 -16.86 -32.78 3.57
N PRO A 27 -17.42 -33.55 2.60
CA PRO A 27 -18.46 -34.52 2.90
C PRO A 27 -18.00 -35.60 3.87
N LYS A 28 -16.77 -36.12 3.67
CA LYS A 28 -16.17 -37.19 4.51
C LYS A 28 -15.98 -36.83 5.99
N ARG A 29 -16.07 -35.54 6.37
CA ARG A 29 -15.90 -35.11 7.78
C ARG A 29 -17.17 -35.23 8.60
N TYR A 30 -18.33 -35.40 7.96
CA TYR A 30 -19.62 -35.35 8.62
C TYR A 30 -20.48 -36.53 8.17
N ALA A 31 -21.51 -36.88 8.93
CA ALA A 31 -22.47 -37.94 8.60
C ALA A 31 -23.45 -37.46 7.50
N ILE A 32 -22.91 -37.08 6.34
CA ILE A 32 -23.70 -36.75 5.15
C ILE A 32 -24.04 -38.09 4.45
N PRO A 33 -25.30 -38.32 4.07
CA PRO A 33 -25.71 -39.58 3.43
C PRO A 33 -24.88 -39.88 2.17
N ASN A 34 -24.38 -41.12 2.05
CA ASN A 34 -23.58 -41.53 0.89
C ASN A 34 -24.38 -41.43 -0.41
N ASP A 35 -25.67 -41.77 -0.37
CA ASP A 35 -26.58 -41.64 -1.51
C ASP A 35 -26.58 -40.24 -2.11
N PHE A 36 -26.45 -39.21 -1.27
CA PHE A 36 -26.33 -37.82 -1.72
C PHE A 36 -24.96 -37.50 -2.29
N VAL A 37 -23.89 -38.05 -1.73
CA VAL A 37 -22.51 -37.80 -2.16
C VAL A 37 -22.19 -38.49 -3.49
N ASP A 38 -22.68 -39.72 -3.65
CA ASP A 38 -22.38 -40.60 -4.77
C ASP A 38 -23.22 -40.28 -6.01
N ASP A 39 -24.43 -39.71 -5.83
CA ASP A 39 -25.23 -39.20 -6.93
C ASP A 39 -24.47 -38.15 -7.77
N GLU A 40 -24.65 -38.20 -9.09
CA GLU A 40 -23.99 -37.32 -10.06
C GLU A 40 -24.78 -36.02 -10.32
N ALA A 41 -26.09 -36.02 -10.05
CA ALA A 41 -26.93 -34.87 -10.26
C ALA A 41 -26.61 -33.75 -9.26
N SER A 42 -26.64 -32.49 -9.71
CA SER A 42 -26.59 -31.35 -8.79
C SER A 42 -27.91 -31.29 -8.02
N SER A 43 -27.84 -31.31 -6.69
CA SER A 43 -28.99 -31.43 -5.82
C SER A 43 -28.76 -30.72 -4.49
N CYS A 44 -29.83 -30.45 -3.76
CA CYS A 44 -29.77 -29.85 -2.44
C CYS A 44 -30.58 -30.65 -1.42
N ILE A 45 -30.03 -30.80 -0.22
CA ILE A 45 -30.74 -31.33 0.93
C ILE A 45 -30.96 -30.19 1.91
N TYR A 46 -32.15 -30.16 2.51
CA TYR A 46 -32.48 -29.22 3.56
C TYR A 46 -32.73 -29.98 4.86
N HIS A 47 -32.12 -29.50 5.94
CA HIS A 47 -32.37 -30.03 7.27
C HIS A 47 -32.49 -28.88 8.26
N LYS A 48 -33.65 -28.76 8.90
CA LYS A 48 -34.02 -27.64 9.78
C LYS A 48 -33.88 -26.28 9.10
N ASN A 49 -32.80 -25.56 9.37
CA ASN A 49 -32.49 -24.24 8.79
C ASN A 49 -31.18 -24.24 7.98
N LEU A 50 -30.68 -25.42 7.63
CA LEU A 50 -29.43 -25.61 6.90
C LEU A 50 -29.74 -26.16 5.50
N SER A 51 -29.16 -25.52 4.49
CA SER A 51 -29.10 -26.03 3.12
C SER A 51 -27.71 -26.61 2.85
N LEU A 52 -27.67 -27.87 2.41
CA LEU A 52 -26.48 -28.51 1.86
C LEU A 52 -26.67 -28.67 0.35
N THR A 53 -25.93 -27.89 -0.43
CA THR A 53 -25.98 -27.92 -1.90
C THR A 53 -24.78 -28.68 -2.43
N LYS A 54 -25.04 -29.69 -3.26
CA LYS A 54 -24.04 -30.37 -4.07
C LYS A 54 -24.15 -29.86 -5.50
N PHE A 55 -23.04 -29.34 -6.01
CA PHE A 55 -22.94 -28.87 -7.39
C PHE A 55 -21.86 -29.65 -8.13
N GLN A 56 -22.24 -30.30 -9.22
CA GLN A 56 -21.31 -30.98 -10.12
C GLN A 56 -20.79 -29.98 -11.15
N THR A 57 -19.49 -29.72 -11.12
CA THR A 57 -18.87 -28.79 -12.08
C THR A 57 -18.68 -29.44 -13.44
N LYS A 58 -18.49 -28.63 -14.49
CA LYS A 58 -18.15 -29.11 -15.85
C LYS A 58 -16.89 -30.00 -15.92
N LYS A 59 -16.06 -30.02 -14.87
CA LYS A 59 -14.83 -30.82 -14.75
C LYS A 59 -15.03 -32.09 -13.92
N GLU A 60 -16.28 -32.53 -13.74
CA GLU A 60 -16.70 -33.68 -12.93
C GLU A 60 -16.26 -33.61 -11.45
N LYS A 61 -15.93 -32.41 -10.96
CA LYS A 61 -15.63 -32.19 -9.54
C LYS A 61 -16.89 -31.79 -8.81
N LYS A 62 -17.24 -32.58 -7.79
CA LYS A 62 -18.35 -32.31 -6.85
C LYS A 62 -17.92 -31.26 -5.84
N ILE A 63 -18.68 -30.17 -5.75
CA ILE A 63 -18.52 -29.12 -4.74
C ILE A 63 -19.70 -29.22 -3.78
N PHE A 64 -19.40 -29.28 -2.48
CA PHE A 64 -20.39 -29.27 -1.43
C PHE A 64 -20.37 -27.92 -0.71
N LEU A 65 -21.53 -27.30 -0.59
CA LEU A 65 -21.72 -25.99 0.02
C LEU A 65 -22.74 -26.11 1.15
N LEU A 66 -22.33 -25.70 2.35
CA LEU A 66 -23.22 -25.52 3.48
C LEU A 66 -23.66 -24.06 3.55
N SER A 67 -24.95 -23.85 3.74
CA SER A 67 -25.55 -22.52 3.83
C SER A 67 -26.64 -22.48 4.91
N THR A 68 -26.71 -21.38 5.66
CA THR A 68 -27.87 -21.02 6.50
C THR A 68 -28.63 -19.81 5.96
N LYS A 69 -28.16 -19.22 4.85
CA LYS A 69 -28.75 -18.04 4.21
C LYS A 69 -29.82 -18.40 3.18
N HIS A 70 -29.62 -19.49 2.45
CA HIS A 70 -30.39 -19.82 1.26
C HIS A 70 -31.55 -20.77 1.56
N SER A 71 -32.68 -20.48 0.92
CA SER A 71 -33.94 -21.23 0.96
C SER A 71 -33.81 -22.63 0.34
N PRO A 72 -34.76 -23.55 0.64
CA PRO A 72 -34.76 -24.91 0.10
C PRO A 72 -34.99 -24.99 -1.42
N LEU A 73 -35.55 -23.94 -2.03
CA LEU A 73 -35.66 -23.84 -3.48
C LEU A 73 -34.28 -23.50 -4.06
N MET A 74 -33.70 -24.45 -4.78
CA MET A 74 -32.41 -24.25 -5.44
C MET A 74 -32.57 -23.33 -6.65
N GLU A 75 -32.49 -22.02 -6.41
CA GLU A 75 -32.40 -21.03 -7.48
C GLU A 75 -31.10 -21.23 -8.25
N CYS A 76 -31.21 -21.42 -9.56
CA CYS A 76 -30.09 -21.63 -10.46
C CYS A 76 -30.08 -20.56 -11.54
N ASP A 77 -28.87 -20.19 -11.97
CA ASP A 77 -28.67 -19.31 -13.10
C ASP A 77 -29.22 -19.94 -14.40
N PRO A 78 -30.09 -19.26 -15.15
CA PRO A 78 -30.59 -19.78 -16.43
C PRO A 78 -29.48 -19.97 -17.48
N GLU A 79 -28.37 -19.22 -17.44
CA GLU A 79 -27.32 -19.33 -18.46
C GLU A 79 -26.34 -20.48 -18.18
N ASN A 80 -25.94 -20.62 -16.92
CA ASN A 80 -24.83 -21.51 -16.54
C ASN A 80 -25.23 -22.68 -15.64
N GLY A 81 -26.50 -22.72 -15.20
CA GLY A 81 -27.01 -23.73 -14.27
C GLY A 81 -26.37 -23.67 -12.88
N GLN A 82 -25.65 -22.58 -12.56
CA GLN A 82 -24.97 -22.45 -11.27
C GLN A 82 -25.98 -22.11 -10.16
N PRO A 83 -25.97 -22.85 -9.05
CA PRO A 83 -26.80 -22.51 -7.90
C PRO A 83 -26.42 -21.14 -7.34
N LYS A 84 -27.41 -20.35 -6.92
CA LYS A 84 -27.22 -19.05 -6.29
C LYS A 84 -26.28 -19.11 -5.09
N VAL A 85 -26.33 -20.21 -4.32
CA VAL A 85 -25.40 -20.46 -3.18
C VAL A 85 -23.94 -20.43 -3.61
N LEU A 86 -23.62 -21.00 -4.78
CA LEU A 86 -22.28 -21.01 -5.33
C LEU A 86 -21.86 -19.63 -5.83
N GLN A 87 -22.78 -18.85 -6.40
CA GLN A 87 -22.52 -17.48 -6.82
C GLN A 87 -22.19 -16.60 -5.62
N ASP A 88 -23.04 -16.59 -4.60
CA ASP A 88 -22.84 -15.86 -3.35
C ASP A 88 -21.52 -16.24 -2.68
N TYR A 89 -21.20 -17.55 -2.67
CA TYR A 89 -19.91 -18.03 -2.19
C TYR A 89 -18.74 -17.48 -3.00
N ASN A 90 -18.82 -17.54 -4.34
CA ASN A 90 -17.76 -17.08 -5.23
C ASN A 90 -17.51 -15.57 -5.14
N LEU A 91 -18.57 -14.78 -4.94
CA LEU A 91 -18.47 -13.33 -4.73
C LEU A 91 -17.73 -13.00 -3.42
N ALA A 92 -18.03 -13.73 -2.34
CA ALA A 92 -17.50 -13.42 -1.02
C ALA A 92 -16.15 -14.07 -0.69
N LYS A 93 -15.84 -15.26 -1.24
CA LYS A 93 -14.66 -16.07 -0.85
C LYS A 93 -13.31 -15.36 -1.06
N GLY A 94 -13.26 -14.39 -1.98
CA GLY A 94 -12.03 -13.70 -2.36
C GLY A 94 -11.58 -12.60 -1.40
N GLY A 95 -12.43 -12.18 -0.45
CA GLY A 95 -12.18 -10.98 0.37
C GLY A 95 -10.85 -10.99 1.12
N VAL A 96 -10.57 -12.07 1.87
CA VAL A 96 -9.32 -12.19 2.66
C VAL A 96 -8.10 -12.25 1.76
N GLY A 97 -8.13 -13.06 0.70
CA GLY A 97 -7.01 -13.18 -0.25
C GLY A 97 -6.74 -11.88 -1.01
N ALA A 98 -7.78 -11.13 -1.36
CA ALA A 98 -7.65 -9.81 -1.96
C ALA A 98 -7.01 -8.81 -0.99
N PHE A 99 -7.45 -8.81 0.28
CA PHE A 99 -6.83 -7.99 1.33
C PHE A 99 -5.34 -8.33 1.52
N ASP A 100 -4.99 -9.61 1.63
CA ASP A 100 -3.59 -10.04 1.77
C ASP A 100 -2.73 -9.65 0.57
N HIS A 101 -3.26 -9.81 -0.65
CA HIS A 101 -2.59 -9.34 -1.86
C HIS A 101 -2.32 -7.84 -1.81
N LEU A 102 -3.35 -7.06 -1.46
CA LEU A 102 -3.25 -5.61 -1.33
C LEU A 102 -2.25 -5.19 -0.25
N LEU A 103 -2.20 -5.86 0.90
CA LEU A 103 -1.18 -5.56 1.92
C LEU A 103 0.23 -5.80 1.38
N ASN A 104 0.44 -6.87 0.61
CA ASN A 104 1.75 -7.20 0.06
C ASN A 104 2.21 -6.23 -1.03
N CYS A 105 1.30 -5.57 -1.76
CA CYS A 105 1.67 -4.56 -2.77
C CYS A 105 2.41 -3.35 -2.18
N TYR A 106 2.05 -2.93 -0.96
CA TYR A 106 2.64 -1.78 -0.27
C TYR A 106 2.98 -2.16 1.18
N THR A 107 3.92 -3.08 1.33
CA THR A 107 4.27 -3.62 2.63
C THR A 107 5.46 -2.90 3.27
N THR A 108 5.38 -2.70 4.58
CA THR A 108 6.48 -2.17 5.41
C THR A 108 7.34 -3.27 6.03
N LYS A 109 7.07 -4.54 5.71
CA LYS A 109 7.82 -5.69 6.21
C LYS A 109 9.31 -5.54 5.91
N GLN A 110 10.11 -5.65 6.97
CA GLN A 110 11.56 -5.74 6.86
C GLN A 110 12.06 -7.09 7.37
N ILE A 111 13.26 -7.47 6.92
CA ILE A 111 13.94 -8.66 7.42
C ILE A 111 14.26 -8.44 8.89
N SER A 112 13.80 -9.36 9.73
CA SER A 112 14.04 -9.31 11.17
C SER A 112 14.07 -10.72 11.74
N ASN A 113 14.98 -10.98 12.68
CA ASN A 113 15.05 -12.24 13.42
C ASN A 113 14.07 -12.28 14.62
N ARG A 114 13.29 -11.21 14.83
CA ARG A 114 12.34 -11.09 15.93
C ARG A 114 10.92 -11.28 15.41
N TRP A 115 10.26 -12.38 15.77
CA TRP A 115 8.91 -12.70 15.28
C TRP A 115 7.88 -11.61 15.60
N LEU A 116 8.02 -10.90 16.73
CA LEU A 116 7.15 -9.77 17.08
C LEU A 116 7.18 -8.64 16.04
N MET A 117 8.32 -8.42 15.37
CA MET A 117 8.40 -7.43 14.29
C MET A 117 7.53 -7.81 13.10
N ARG A 118 7.33 -9.11 12.85
CA ARG A 118 6.43 -9.58 11.79
C ARG A 118 4.99 -9.17 12.05
N ILE A 119 4.53 -9.30 13.29
CA ILE A 119 3.19 -8.86 13.71
C ILE A 119 3.09 -7.34 13.58
N PHE A 120 4.08 -6.61 14.12
CA PHE A 120 4.11 -5.16 14.05
C PHE A 120 3.97 -4.61 12.63
N TYR A 121 4.78 -5.12 11.68
CA TYR A 121 4.70 -4.68 10.28
C TYR A 121 3.36 -5.04 9.63
N TRP A 122 2.82 -6.23 9.90
CA TRP A 122 1.51 -6.61 9.38
C TRP A 122 0.40 -5.71 9.94
N THR A 123 0.43 -5.39 11.23
CA THR A 123 -0.53 -4.49 11.87
C THR A 123 -0.43 -3.08 11.28
N LEU A 124 0.79 -2.59 11.00
CA LEU A 124 1.00 -1.29 10.37
C LEU A 124 0.39 -1.25 8.96
N ASP A 125 0.68 -2.26 8.14
CA ASP A 125 0.15 -2.37 6.77
C ASP A 125 -1.38 -2.45 6.78
N ALA A 126 -1.96 -3.26 7.67
CA ALA A 126 -3.40 -3.41 7.84
C ALA A 126 -4.08 -2.12 8.33
N ALA A 127 -3.49 -1.43 9.30
CA ALA A 127 -3.99 -0.16 9.81
C ALA A 127 -3.98 0.92 8.72
N ALA A 128 -2.89 1.02 7.96
CA ALA A 128 -2.78 1.98 6.86
C ALA A 128 -3.81 1.72 5.76
N TYR A 129 -4.07 0.45 5.42
CA TYR A 129 -5.10 0.10 4.43
C TYR A 129 -6.52 0.38 4.94
N ASN A 130 -6.83 0.07 6.20
CA ASN A 130 -8.12 0.41 6.78
C ASN A 130 -8.34 1.93 6.85
N ALA A 131 -7.30 2.69 7.18
CA ALA A 131 -7.33 4.15 7.14
C ALA A 131 -7.59 4.68 5.71
N PHE A 132 -6.98 4.05 4.69
CA PHE A 132 -7.24 4.37 3.29
C PHE A 132 -8.71 4.12 2.91
N ILE A 133 -9.31 3.00 3.30
CA ILE A 133 -10.74 2.73 3.05
C ILE A 133 -11.62 3.82 3.65
N LEU A 134 -11.37 4.19 4.92
CA LEU A 134 -12.12 5.26 5.59
C LEU A 134 -11.94 6.61 4.90
N PHE A 135 -10.72 6.92 4.47
CA PHE A 135 -10.42 8.13 3.71
C PHE A 135 -11.18 8.17 2.38
N THR A 136 -11.20 7.07 1.62
CA THR A 136 -11.94 7.00 0.35
C THR A 136 -13.45 7.11 0.53
N LYS A 137 -14.00 6.57 1.63
CA LYS A 137 -15.43 6.67 1.94
C LYS A 137 -15.87 8.06 2.40
N LYS A 138 -14.94 8.84 2.96
CA LYS A 138 -15.21 10.21 3.41
C LYS A 138 -15.04 11.23 2.29
N ASN A 139 -14.18 10.92 1.32
CA ASN A 139 -13.85 11.82 0.22
C ASN A 139 -14.32 11.22 -1.09
N ASP A 140 -15.62 11.35 -1.38
CA ASP A 140 -16.24 10.74 -2.58
C ASP A 140 -15.64 11.26 -3.91
N ASN A 141 -15.04 12.46 -3.89
CA ASN A 141 -14.33 13.04 -5.04
C ASN A 141 -12.91 12.48 -5.23
N PHE A 142 -12.41 11.68 -4.31
CA PHE A 142 -11.11 11.04 -4.45
C PHE A 142 -11.20 9.95 -5.50
N THR A 143 -10.65 10.22 -6.68
CA THR A 143 -10.59 9.24 -7.75
C THR A 143 -9.64 8.13 -7.33
N ASN A 144 -10.17 6.94 -7.05
CA ASN A 144 -9.39 5.74 -6.75
C ASN A 144 -8.82 5.14 -8.04
N ASN A 145 -7.97 5.91 -8.71
CA ASN A 145 -7.12 5.44 -9.80
C ASN A 145 -5.95 4.61 -9.22
N SER A 146 -5.20 3.91 -10.08
CA SER A 146 -4.16 2.94 -9.67
C SER A 146 -3.10 3.49 -8.69
N LEU A 147 -2.97 4.82 -8.62
CA LEU A 147 -1.99 5.52 -7.80
C LEU A 147 -2.57 6.10 -6.50
N GLY A 148 -3.89 6.11 -6.30
CA GLY A 148 -4.54 6.78 -5.17
C GLY A 148 -4.03 6.28 -3.80
N ARG A 149 -3.84 4.97 -3.66
CA ARG A 149 -3.28 4.39 -2.43
C ARG A 149 -1.83 4.79 -2.18
N ALA A 150 -1.00 4.84 -3.22
CA ALA A 150 0.40 5.21 -3.07
C ALA A 150 0.54 6.66 -2.57
N LEU A 151 -0.31 7.56 -3.10
CA LEU A 151 -0.36 8.96 -2.67
C LEU A 151 -0.81 9.08 -1.23
N PHE A 152 -1.90 8.41 -0.87
CA PHE A 152 -2.37 8.38 0.51
C PHE A 152 -1.27 7.91 1.48
N LEU A 153 -0.53 6.85 1.14
CA LEU A 153 0.55 6.34 1.99
C LEU A 153 1.74 7.31 2.08
N SER A 154 2.09 7.98 0.99
CA SER A 154 3.14 9.00 0.98
C SER A 154 2.76 10.17 1.88
N ASP A 155 1.53 10.67 1.76
CA ASP A 155 1.01 11.78 2.55
C ASP A 155 0.94 11.40 4.03
N LEU A 156 0.39 10.21 4.33
CA LEU A 156 0.34 9.67 5.69
C LEU A 156 1.75 9.60 6.32
N ALA A 157 2.73 9.07 5.58
CA ALA A 157 4.10 8.98 6.08
C ALA A 157 4.68 10.37 6.36
N CYS A 158 4.45 11.33 5.47
CA CYS A 158 4.91 12.70 5.65
C CYS A 158 4.28 13.37 6.88
N GLU A 159 2.96 13.28 7.03
CA GLU A 159 2.23 13.82 8.19
C GLU A 159 2.73 13.23 9.51
N LEU A 160 2.96 11.91 9.57
CA LEU A 160 3.49 11.26 10.78
C LEU A 160 4.93 11.69 11.12
N MET A 161 5.73 12.06 10.12
CA MET A 161 7.12 12.48 10.31
C MET A 161 7.27 13.95 10.73
N LYS A 162 6.34 14.84 10.34
CA LYS A 162 6.40 16.30 10.62
C LYS A 162 6.76 16.66 12.07
N PRO A 163 6.05 16.18 13.12
CA PRO A 163 6.32 16.61 14.49
C PRO A 163 7.69 16.14 15.02
N LEU A 164 8.27 15.07 14.44
CA LEU A 164 9.62 14.63 14.76
C LEU A 164 10.67 15.48 14.02
N GLN A 165 10.37 15.84 12.78
CA GLN A 165 11.24 16.69 11.97
C GLN A 165 11.36 18.10 12.56
N GLU A 166 10.24 18.71 12.97
CA GLU A 166 10.21 20.02 13.63
C GLU A 166 11.07 20.03 14.90
N ARG A 167 10.89 19.04 15.78
CA ARG A 167 11.71 18.89 17.00
C ARG A 167 13.20 18.75 16.70
N ARG A 168 13.57 17.98 15.67
CA ARG A 168 14.97 17.80 15.26
C ARG A 168 15.55 19.08 14.68
N ALA A 169 14.78 19.80 13.86
CA ALA A 169 15.20 21.07 13.26
C ALA A 169 15.50 22.13 14.32
N SER A 170 14.71 22.20 15.40
CA SER A 170 14.96 23.10 16.53
C SER A 170 16.22 22.75 17.33
N SER A 171 16.66 21.48 17.30
CA SER A 171 17.78 21.00 18.11
C SER A 171 19.15 21.16 17.42
N ASN A 172 19.22 21.10 16.09
CA ASN A 172 20.47 21.29 15.36
C ASN A 172 20.23 21.81 13.94
N HIS A 173 21.02 22.81 13.52
CA HIS A 173 20.93 23.40 12.19
C HIS A 173 21.13 22.37 11.05
N TRP A 174 21.93 21.32 11.25
CA TRP A 174 22.07 20.29 10.22
C TRP A 174 20.78 19.48 10.02
N TYR A 175 20.03 19.21 11.09
CA TYR A 175 18.73 18.55 11.00
C TYR A 175 17.71 19.45 10.31
N ALA A 176 17.78 20.78 10.50
CA ALA A 176 16.92 21.74 9.81
C ALA A 176 17.12 21.69 8.28
N VAL A 177 18.38 21.60 7.81
CA VAL A 177 18.69 21.47 6.38
C VAL A 177 18.20 20.13 5.81
N SER A 178 18.39 19.03 6.54
CA SER A 178 17.93 17.71 6.11
C SER A 178 16.40 17.57 6.12
N CYS A 179 15.71 18.20 7.07
CA CYS A 179 14.24 18.21 7.13
C CYS A 179 13.64 19.03 6.00
N GLY A 180 14.22 20.19 5.67
CA GLY A 180 13.80 20.99 4.51
C GLY A 180 13.88 20.21 3.20
N GLN A 181 14.99 19.50 2.96
CA GLN A 181 15.16 18.66 1.77
C GLN A 181 14.15 17.50 1.69
N PHE A 182 13.78 16.91 2.83
CA PHE A 182 12.77 15.86 2.89
C PHE A 182 11.37 16.40 2.58
N LEU A 183 10.98 17.52 3.19
CA LEU A 183 9.68 18.17 2.94
C LEU A 183 9.55 18.63 1.48
N ASP A 184 10.63 19.12 0.88
CA ASP A 184 10.67 19.47 -0.55
C ASP A 184 10.54 18.22 -1.43
N CYS A 185 11.11 17.08 -1.02
CA CYS A 185 10.97 15.81 -1.75
C CYS A 185 9.54 15.28 -1.67
N ALA A 186 8.91 15.36 -0.49
CA ALA A 186 7.51 15.01 -0.27
C ALA A 186 6.56 15.85 -1.13
N LYS A 187 6.75 17.18 -1.14
CA LYS A 187 5.99 18.10 -2.01
C LYS A 187 6.20 17.79 -3.48
N LYS A 188 7.43 17.53 -3.92
CA LYS A 188 7.72 17.11 -5.31
C LYS A 188 7.06 15.78 -5.67
N MET A 189 6.90 14.85 -4.74
CA MET A 189 6.13 13.62 -4.96
C MET A 189 4.63 13.89 -4.99
N GLN A 190 4.10 14.85 -4.25
CA GLN A 190 2.69 15.24 -4.36
C GLN A 190 2.43 15.93 -5.73
N ASP A 191 3.29 16.87 -6.13
CA ASP A 191 3.18 17.64 -7.38
C ASP A 191 3.37 16.81 -8.65
N LYS A 192 4.25 15.80 -8.61
CA LYS A 192 4.46 14.87 -9.74
C LYS A 192 3.21 14.05 -10.06
N PHE A 193 2.32 13.86 -9.09
CA PHE A 193 1.22 12.92 -9.19
C PHE A 193 -0.16 13.60 -9.18
N SER A 194 -0.25 14.88 -8.79
CA SER A 194 -1.45 15.72 -8.93
C SER A 194 -1.71 16.17 -10.38
N GLY A 195 -0.91 15.72 -11.35
CA GLY A 195 -1.11 15.97 -12.78
C GLY A 195 -0.73 17.38 -13.26
N SER A 196 -0.18 18.25 -12.41
CA SER A 196 0.18 19.63 -12.79
C SER A 196 1.64 19.81 -13.20
N TRP A 197 2.33 18.76 -13.67
CA TRP A 197 3.70 18.92 -14.15
C TRP A 197 3.74 19.16 -15.67
N ARG A 198 3.91 20.42 -16.06
CA ARG A 198 4.56 20.79 -17.32
C ARG A 198 6.06 20.95 -17.06
N PRO A 199 6.96 20.33 -17.84
CA PRO A 199 8.35 20.74 -17.86
C PRO A 199 8.43 22.08 -18.57
N ASP A 200 8.27 23.18 -17.83
CA ASP A 200 8.97 24.38 -18.24
C ASP A 200 10.41 24.27 -17.74
N ALA A 201 11.31 24.39 -18.71
CA ALA A 201 12.75 24.48 -18.55
C ALA A 201 13.12 25.43 -17.39
N PRO A 202 14.29 25.29 -16.76
CA PRO A 202 14.68 26.07 -15.60
C PRO A 202 14.80 27.56 -15.97
N GLU A 203 13.72 28.33 -15.82
CA GLU A 203 13.78 29.77 -15.73
C GLU A 203 14.29 30.13 -14.32
N CYS A 204 15.59 30.38 -14.26
CA CYS A 204 16.26 31.04 -13.16
C CYS A 204 15.64 32.43 -12.91
N ARG A 205 14.59 32.51 -12.11
CA ARG A 205 14.22 33.77 -11.46
C ARG A 205 15.29 34.11 -10.43
N ARG A 206 16.00 35.21 -10.71
CA ARG A 206 17.12 35.76 -9.93
C ARG A 206 16.69 36.00 -8.49
N ALA A 207 17.19 35.20 -7.55
CA ALA A 207 17.22 35.61 -6.15
C ALA A 207 18.17 36.80 -6.02
N ALA A 208 17.68 37.89 -5.44
CA ALA A 208 18.45 39.09 -5.14
C ALA A 208 19.71 38.76 -4.30
N ARG A 209 20.78 39.53 -4.53
CA ARG A 209 22.06 39.43 -3.79
C ARG A 209 21.83 39.55 -2.28
N PRO A 210 22.42 38.69 -1.43
CA PRO A 210 22.58 38.99 -0.02
C PRO A 210 23.75 39.96 0.15
N SER A 211 23.45 41.20 0.57
CA SER A 211 24.41 42.08 1.24
C SER A 211 24.70 41.48 2.63
N GLY A 212 25.81 40.76 2.74
CA GLY A 212 26.24 40.15 4.00
C GLY A 212 27.59 39.47 3.86
N SER A 213 28.36 39.43 4.95
CA SER A 213 29.73 38.90 4.99
C SER A 213 29.78 37.46 4.47
N VAL A 214 30.37 37.27 3.27
CA VAL A 214 30.48 35.94 2.63
C VAL A 214 31.33 35.03 3.53
N LYS A 215 30.69 34.02 4.13
CA LYS A 215 31.36 32.94 4.90
C LYS A 215 32.39 32.26 4.00
N ARG A 216 33.60 32.02 4.51
CA ARG A 216 34.67 31.36 3.72
C ARG A 216 34.35 29.87 3.58
N VAL A 217 34.33 29.36 2.35
CA VAL A 217 34.02 27.94 2.03
C VAL A 217 35.27 27.24 1.50
N ARG A 218 35.39 25.91 1.67
CA ARG A 218 36.55 25.14 1.17
C ARG A 218 36.61 25.18 -0.36
N CYS A 219 37.81 25.34 -0.93
CA CYS A 219 38.04 25.25 -2.36
C CYS A 219 37.68 23.86 -2.91
N ALA A 220 36.87 23.81 -3.96
CA ALA A 220 36.41 22.57 -4.60
C ALA A 220 37.52 21.80 -5.35
N LEU A 221 38.65 22.45 -5.63
CA LEU A 221 39.78 21.86 -6.35
C LEU A 221 40.95 21.47 -5.44
N CYS A 222 40.93 21.89 -4.16
CA CYS A 222 41.95 21.47 -3.21
C CYS A 222 41.58 20.12 -2.57
N PRO A 223 42.57 19.23 -2.32
CA PRO A 223 42.37 18.08 -1.44
C PRO A 223 41.77 18.49 -0.08
N SER A 224 40.82 17.70 0.43
CA SER A 224 40.10 18.00 1.68
C SER A 224 41.03 18.19 2.89
N LYS A 225 42.18 17.50 2.93
CA LYS A 225 43.18 17.60 4.01
C LYS A 225 43.81 18.99 4.14
N LEU A 226 43.87 19.78 3.06
CA LEU A 226 44.47 21.12 3.09
C LEU A 226 43.50 22.20 3.60
N ASP A 227 42.20 21.89 3.69
CA ASP A 227 41.09 22.75 4.11
C ASP A 227 41.15 24.23 3.64
N ARG A 228 41.70 24.47 2.44
CA ARG A 228 41.92 25.85 1.97
C ARG A 228 40.60 26.57 1.74
N LYS A 229 40.31 27.57 2.59
CA LYS A 229 39.06 28.36 2.53
C LYS A 229 39.16 29.55 1.57
N THR A 230 38.06 29.89 0.92
CA THR A 230 37.98 30.92 -0.13
C THR A 230 36.64 31.65 -0.02
N LYS A 231 36.61 32.91 -0.48
CA LYS A 231 35.36 33.68 -0.69
C LYS A 231 34.99 33.80 -2.18
N THR A 232 35.87 33.31 -3.04
CA THR A 232 35.86 33.49 -4.49
C THR A 232 35.25 32.28 -5.18
N TYR A 233 34.43 32.54 -6.20
CA TYR A 233 33.67 31.53 -6.93
C TYR A 233 33.93 31.65 -8.44
N CYS A 234 34.06 30.51 -9.12
CA CYS A 234 34.18 30.48 -10.58
C CYS A 234 32.95 31.12 -11.23
N ILE A 235 33.15 32.06 -12.16
CA ILE A 235 32.05 32.75 -12.83
C ILE A 235 31.19 31.78 -13.66
N LYS A 236 31.83 30.81 -14.33
CA LYS A 236 31.17 29.82 -15.20
C LYS A 236 30.41 28.74 -14.43
N CYS A 237 31.07 28.05 -13.49
CA CYS A 237 30.48 26.89 -12.81
C CYS A 237 30.05 27.12 -11.35
N LYS A 238 30.23 28.34 -10.81
CA LYS A 238 29.86 28.75 -9.44
C LYS A 238 30.45 27.89 -8.31
N LYS A 239 31.50 27.09 -8.58
CA LYS A 239 32.23 26.35 -7.54
C LYS A 239 33.18 27.29 -6.77
N PRO A 240 33.42 27.08 -5.46
CA PRO A 240 34.38 27.85 -4.68
C PRO A 240 35.83 27.51 -5.08
N VAL A 241 36.64 28.51 -5.38
CA VAL A 241 38.00 28.35 -5.93
C VAL A 241 38.98 29.24 -5.18
N CYS A 242 40.18 28.73 -4.87
CA CYS A 242 41.21 29.52 -4.20
C CYS A 242 42.05 30.31 -5.19
N THR A 243 42.81 31.30 -4.73
CA THR A 243 43.66 32.13 -5.59
C THR A 243 44.63 31.31 -6.45
N LYS A 244 45.17 30.18 -5.94
CA LYS A 244 46.03 29.28 -6.73
C LYS A 244 45.32 28.55 -7.88
N HIS A 245 44.01 28.40 -7.79
CA HIS A 245 43.20 27.69 -8.78
C HIS A 245 42.36 28.64 -9.65
N CYS A 246 42.62 29.95 -9.50
CA CYS A 246 41.94 31.04 -10.18
C CYS A 246 42.91 31.64 -11.23
N THR A 247 42.39 31.97 -12.41
CA THR A 247 43.13 32.77 -13.41
C THR A 247 42.93 34.28 -13.17
N ASN A 248 43.59 35.14 -13.97
CA ASN A 248 43.45 36.61 -13.91
C ASN A 248 41.97 37.07 -14.00
N THR A 249 41.12 36.27 -14.66
CA THR A 249 39.66 36.31 -14.52
C THR A 249 39.20 35.18 -13.59
N ILE A 250 38.21 35.44 -12.72
CA ILE A 250 37.76 34.48 -11.69
C ILE A 250 37.06 33.26 -12.31
N VAL A 251 37.85 32.33 -12.82
CA VAL A 251 37.43 31.11 -13.50
C VAL A 251 38.27 29.95 -12.95
N CYS A 252 37.64 28.81 -12.67
CA CYS A 252 38.38 27.63 -12.24
C CYS A 252 39.17 27.04 -13.41
N THR A 253 40.27 26.36 -13.12
CA THR A 253 41.14 25.72 -14.12
C THR A 253 40.40 24.76 -15.06
N LEU A 254 39.34 24.10 -14.57
CA LEU A 254 38.50 23.20 -15.39
C LEU A 254 37.65 23.95 -16.43
N CYS A 255 37.21 25.17 -16.12
CA CYS A 255 36.36 25.97 -17.01
C CYS A 255 37.14 26.93 -17.91
N LYS A 256 38.48 26.93 -17.81
CA LYS A 256 39.37 27.66 -18.72
C LYS A 256 39.48 26.96 -20.08
N LYS A 257 39.27 25.64 -20.11
CA LYS A 257 39.20 24.84 -21.33
C LYS A 257 37.99 25.22 -22.17
#